data_AF-A0A3D4R0W5-F1
#
_entry.id   AF-A0A3D4R0W5-F1
#
_cell.length_a   1.000
_cell.length_b   1.000
_cell.length_c   1.000
_cell.angle_alpha   90.00
_cell.angle_beta   90.00
_cell.angle_gamma   90.00
#
_symmetry.space_group_name_H-M   'P 1'
#
loop_
_entity.id
_entity.type
_entity.pdbx_description
1 polymer ?
#
loop_
_entity_poly.entity_id
_entity_poly.type
_entity_poly.pdbx_seq_one_letter_code
_entity_poly.pdbx_strand_id
1 'polypeptide(L)'
;MNIIMEISENLQKGKAKMVKELVQQAIDEGMDVKTILEQGLLHGMDIIGGKFKKNEVYVPDVLIAARAMNAGTELLKPLLATSGTKAKGKVVLGTVKGDLHDIGKNLVRMMMEGKGLEVIDLGVDVPADKFIDEAIANEADVIALSALLTTTMTEMQNVVDKVNASSLAGKVKIMIGGAPVTDNFRASIGADGYAADAATAAENALAICQG
;
A
#
# COMPACT_ATOMS: atom_id res chain seq x y z
N MET A 1 12.65 -3.08 28.97
CA MET A 1 11.72 -3.58 27.94
C MET A 1 12.24 -3.02 26.61
N ASN A 2 12.19 -3.77 25.51
CA ASN A 2 12.82 -3.34 24.25
C ASN A 2 11.95 -2.25 23.59
N ILE A 3 12.48 -1.04 23.43
CA ILE A 3 11.77 0.12 22.85
C ILE A 3 11.14 -0.18 21.49
N ILE A 4 11.77 -1.04 20.68
CA ILE A 4 11.26 -1.49 19.38
C ILE A 4 9.93 -2.25 19.53
N MET A 5 9.84 -3.13 20.54
CA MET A 5 8.60 -3.86 20.82
C MET A 5 7.51 -2.90 21.33
N GLU A 6 7.87 -1.90 22.14
CA GLU A 6 6.92 -0.90 22.61
C GLU A 6 6.36 -0.04 21.47
N ILE A 7 7.18 0.31 20.48
CA ILE A 7 6.74 1.00 19.25
C ILE A 7 5.68 0.15 18.55
N SER A 8 5.97 -1.14 18.31
CA SER A 8 5.02 -2.06 17.66
C SER A 8 3.72 -2.19 18.43
N GLU A 9 3.77 -2.41 19.75
CA GLU A 9 2.57 -2.55 20.58
C GLU A 9 1.71 -1.28 20.65
N ASN A 10 2.34 -0.11 20.75
CA ASN A 10 1.62 1.15 20.80
C ASN A 10 1.04 1.52 19.42
N LEU A 11 1.72 1.15 18.34
CA LEU A 11 1.20 1.27 16.97
C LEU A 11 -0.04 0.41 16.79
N GLN A 12 -0.01 -0.86 17.19
CA GLN A 12 -1.18 -1.74 17.13
C GLN A 12 -2.38 -1.17 17.89
N LYS A 13 -2.13 -0.45 18.99
CA LYS A 13 -3.17 0.22 19.80
C LYS A 13 -3.58 1.59 19.25
N GLY A 14 -3.04 2.03 18.11
CA GLY A 14 -3.33 3.32 17.48
C GLY A 14 -2.84 4.55 18.28
N LYS A 15 -1.87 4.37 19.19
CA LYS A 15 -1.39 5.44 20.08
C LYS A 15 -0.36 6.33 19.39
N ALA A 16 -0.79 7.10 18.39
CA ALA A 16 0.08 7.90 17.53
C ALA A 16 1.06 8.82 18.28
N LYS A 17 0.60 9.49 19.36
CA LYS A 17 1.48 10.34 20.18
C LYS A 17 2.61 9.54 20.83
N MET A 18 2.28 8.39 21.41
CA MET A 18 3.26 7.51 22.07
C MET A 18 4.22 6.91 21.05
N VAL A 19 3.73 6.48 19.88
CA VAL A 19 4.61 5.97 18.80
C VAL A 19 5.62 7.03 18.37
N LYS A 20 5.18 8.28 18.19
CA LYS A 20 6.08 9.39 17.84
C LYS A 20 7.15 9.62 18.90
N GLU A 21 6.76 9.63 20.18
CA GLU A 21 7.68 9.80 21.31
C GLU A 21 8.71 8.65 21.39
N LEU A 22 8.26 7.40 21.27
CA LEU A 22 9.14 6.23 21.31
C LEU A 22 10.08 6.14 20.11
N VAL A 23 9.60 6.52 18.91
CA VAL A 23 10.45 6.59 17.71
C VAL A 23 11.52 7.66 17.88
N GLN A 24 11.17 8.85 18.39
CA GLN A 24 12.16 9.89 18.67
C GLN A 24 13.20 9.42 19.69
N GLN A 25 12.75 8.79 20.78
CA GLN A 25 13.65 8.23 21.78
C GLN A 25 14.60 7.18 21.19
N ALA A 26 14.10 6.27 20.34
CA ALA A 26 14.95 5.28 19.68
C ALA A 26 16.01 5.93 18.76
N ILE A 27 15.65 7.01 18.06
CA ILE A 27 16.59 7.80 17.26
C ILE A 27 17.65 8.45 18.17
N ASP A 28 17.24 9.06 19.27
CA ASP A 28 18.13 9.76 20.21
C ASP A 28 19.09 8.80 20.92
N GLU A 29 18.67 7.55 21.15
CA GLU A 29 19.50 6.45 21.65
C GLU A 29 20.48 5.89 20.60
N GLY A 30 20.46 6.41 19.37
CA GLY A 30 21.37 6.02 18.29
C GLY A 30 21.01 4.67 17.67
N MET A 31 19.78 4.20 17.81
CA MET A 31 19.33 2.97 17.17
C MET A 31 19.33 3.12 15.65
N ASP A 32 19.59 2.01 14.96
CA ASP A 32 19.53 1.96 13.52
C ASP A 32 18.10 2.27 13.01
N VAL A 33 18.00 3.28 12.14
CA VAL A 33 16.74 3.79 11.58
C VAL A 33 15.96 2.70 10.86
N LYS A 34 16.67 1.81 10.16
CA LYS A 34 16.07 0.67 9.46
C LYS A 34 15.46 -0.33 10.45
N THR A 35 16.13 -0.58 11.56
CA THR A 35 15.60 -1.42 12.66
C THR A 35 14.33 -0.82 13.27
N ILE A 36 14.29 0.49 13.52
CA ILE A 36 13.08 1.18 14.02
C ILE A 36 11.91 1.02 13.05
N LEU A 37 12.18 1.21 11.75
CA LEU A 37 11.18 1.06 10.70
C LEU A 37 10.69 -0.39 10.58
N GLU A 38 11.60 -1.34 10.36
CA GLU A 38 11.25 -2.72 10.00
C GLU A 38 10.73 -3.53 11.20
N GLN A 39 11.43 -3.48 12.34
CA GLN A 39 11.11 -4.29 13.50
C GLN A 39 10.14 -3.61 14.47
N GLY A 40 10.00 -2.28 14.38
CA GLY A 40 9.04 -1.50 15.17
C GLY A 40 7.77 -1.23 14.39
N LEU A 41 7.84 -0.29 13.45
CA LEU A 41 6.66 0.26 12.76
C LEU A 41 6.01 -0.76 11.81
N LEU A 42 6.76 -1.29 10.85
CA LEU A 42 6.24 -2.25 9.85
C LEU A 42 5.77 -3.54 10.53
N HIS A 43 6.52 -4.04 11.51
CA HIS A 43 6.10 -5.21 12.29
C HIS A 43 4.76 -5.01 13.01
N GLY A 44 4.53 -3.83 13.60
CA GLY A 44 3.24 -3.51 14.22
C GLY A 44 2.09 -3.50 13.21
N MET A 45 2.33 -2.96 12.01
CA MET A 45 1.35 -2.92 10.94
C MET A 45 1.06 -4.30 10.34
N ASP A 46 2.08 -5.17 10.22
CA ASP A 46 1.93 -6.56 9.80
C ASP A 46 0.99 -7.35 10.72
N ILE A 47 1.11 -7.13 12.04
CA ILE A 47 0.22 -7.76 13.02
C ILE A 47 -1.21 -7.26 12.84
N ILE A 48 -1.42 -5.95 12.63
CA ILE A 48 -2.75 -5.39 12.37
C ILE A 48 -3.35 -5.93 11.08
N GLY A 49 -2.58 -6.02 10.01
CA GLY A 49 -3.01 -6.63 8.75
C GLY A 49 -3.43 -8.09 8.92
N GLY A 50 -2.66 -8.88 9.68
CA GLY A 50 -2.99 -10.26 10.00
C GLY A 50 -4.28 -10.40 10.82
N LYS A 51 -4.49 -9.52 11.81
CA LYS A 51 -5.74 -9.47 12.60
C LYS A 51 -6.93 -9.08 11.73
N PHE A 52 -6.76 -8.12 10.82
CA PHE A 52 -7.82 -7.66 9.92
C PHE A 52 -8.28 -8.80 9.01
N LYS A 53 -7.34 -9.54 8.42
CA LYS A 53 -7.61 -10.72 7.58
C LYS A 53 -8.38 -11.83 8.31
N LYS A 54 -8.18 -11.95 9.62
CA LYS A 54 -8.86 -12.92 10.50
C LYS A 54 -10.18 -12.40 11.08
N ASN A 55 -10.63 -11.21 10.71
CA ASN A 55 -11.79 -10.52 11.28
C ASN A 55 -11.68 -10.29 12.80
N GLU A 56 -10.45 -10.16 13.34
CA GLU A 56 -10.21 -9.88 14.76
C GLU A 56 -10.22 -8.37 15.06
N VAL A 57 -9.99 -7.54 14.03
CA VAL A 57 -10.07 -6.08 14.08
C VAL A 57 -10.81 -5.56 12.84
N TYR A 58 -11.33 -4.34 12.92
CA TYR A 58 -12.14 -3.74 11.86
C TYR A 58 -11.42 -2.55 11.22
N VAL A 59 -12.04 -1.96 10.20
CA VAL A 59 -11.50 -0.79 9.48
C VAL A 59 -11.07 0.34 10.42
N PRO A 60 -11.86 0.77 11.45
CA PRO A 60 -11.42 1.82 12.37
C PRO A 60 -10.09 1.52 13.06
N ASP A 61 -9.85 0.26 13.43
CA ASP A 61 -8.61 -0.17 14.11
C ASP A 61 -7.40 -0.05 13.17
N VAL A 62 -7.56 -0.44 11.90
CA VAL A 62 -6.53 -0.27 10.88
C VAL A 62 -6.24 1.21 10.66
N LEU A 63 -7.28 2.05 10.60
CA LEU A 63 -7.12 3.48 10.37
C LEU A 63 -6.32 4.17 11.51
N ILE A 64 -6.61 3.83 12.77
CA ILE A 64 -5.86 4.40 13.91
C ILE A 64 -4.43 3.86 13.98
N ALA A 65 -4.20 2.59 13.62
CA ALA A 65 -2.87 1.99 13.58
C ALA A 65 -2.00 2.64 12.49
N ALA A 66 -2.54 2.83 11.28
CA ALA A 66 -1.86 3.50 10.19
C ALA A 66 -1.57 4.99 10.50
N ARG A 67 -2.48 5.68 11.21
CA ARG A 67 -2.21 7.03 11.71
C ARG A 67 -1.03 7.04 12.69
N ALA A 68 -0.95 6.03 13.57
CA ALA A 68 0.16 5.89 14.49
C ALA A 68 1.48 5.57 13.77
N MET A 69 1.42 4.70 12.76
CA MET A 69 2.55 4.42 11.87
C MET A 69 3.07 5.71 11.23
N ASN A 70 2.20 6.47 10.55
CA ASN A 70 2.57 7.71 9.88
C ASN A 70 3.25 8.71 10.82
N ALA A 71 2.76 8.85 12.05
CA ALA A 71 3.36 9.72 13.05
C ALA A 71 4.81 9.32 13.42
N GLY A 72 5.13 8.01 13.38
CA GLY A 72 6.48 7.51 13.54
C GLY A 72 7.34 7.65 12.28
N THR A 73 6.81 7.26 11.13
CA THR A 73 7.56 7.27 9.85
C THR A 73 7.94 8.69 9.42
N GLU A 74 7.13 9.70 9.74
CA GLU A 74 7.46 11.12 9.49
C GLU A 74 8.80 11.54 10.10
N LEU A 75 9.16 11.02 11.27
CA LEU A 75 10.46 11.29 11.91
C LEU A 75 11.61 10.58 11.19
N LEU A 76 11.35 9.41 10.61
CA LEU A 76 12.37 8.60 9.94
C LEU A 76 12.64 9.07 8.51
N LYS A 77 11.67 9.67 7.81
CA LYS A 77 11.79 10.13 6.42
C LYS A 77 13.10 10.90 6.11
N PRO A 78 13.48 11.98 6.83
CA PRO A 78 14.71 12.71 6.53
C PRO A 78 15.98 11.88 6.78
N LEU A 79 15.93 10.98 7.75
CA LEU A 79 17.06 10.10 8.09
C LEU A 79 17.25 9.00 7.04
N LEU A 80 16.15 8.40 6.58
CA LEU A 80 16.12 7.37 5.54
C LEU A 80 16.62 7.91 4.19
N ALA A 81 16.28 9.16 3.86
CA ALA A 81 16.79 9.83 2.66
C ALA A 81 18.32 9.98 2.70
N THR A 82 18.90 10.17 3.89
CA THR A 82 20.35 10.30 4.08
C THR A 82 21.05 8.92 4.11
N SER A 83 20.37 7.89 4.62
CA SER A 83 20.92 6.52 4.70
C SER A 83 20.80 5.72 3.41
N GLY A 84 20.18 6.28 2.36
CA GLY A 84 19.99 5.59 1.07
C GLY A 84 18.99 4.43 1.12
N THR A 85 18.14 4.38 2.14
CA THR A 85 17.14 3.30 2.27
C THR A 85 16.03 3.54 1.25
N LYS A 86 15.91 2.63 0.28
CA LYS A 86 14.87 2.68 -0.76
C LYS A 86 13.59 2.00 -0.30
N ALA A 87 12.45 2.44 -0.84
CA ALA A 87 11.20 1.73 -0.73
C ALA A 87 11.34 0.29 -1.26
N LYS A 88 10.53 -0.63 -0.76
CA LYS A 88 10.56 -2.04 -1.19
C LYS A 88 9.94 -2.26 -2.59
N GLY A 89 9.34 -1.21 -3.14
CA GLY A 89 8.67 -1.19 -4.43
C GLY A 89 7.78 0.04 -4.56
N LYS A 90 7.38 0.37 -5.78
CA LYS A 90 6.53 1.50 -6.12
C LYS A 90 5.22 1.05 -6.76
N VAL A 91 4.11 1.57 -6.25
CA VAL A 91 2.76 1.24 -6.71
C VAL A 91 2.05 2.50 -7.17
N VAL A 92 1.53 2.51 -8.40
CA VAL A 92 0.54 3.50 -8.83
C VAL A 92 -0.83 2.95 -8.51
N LEU A 93 -1.62 3.65 -7.70
CA LEU A 93 -2.92 3.22 -7.21
C LEU A 93 -4.00 4.21 -7.61
N GLY A 94 -5.15 3.75 -8.07
CA GLY A 94 -6.26 4.64 -8.41
C GLY A 94 -7.58 3.92 -8.57
N THR A 95 -8.67 4.67 -8.38
CA THR A 95 -10.01 4.23 -8.77
C THR A 95 -10.25 4.62 -10.22
N VAL A 96 -10.67 3.65 -11.04
CA VAL A 96 -10.78 3.81 -12.50
C VAL A 96 -11.81 4.86 -12.90
N LYS A 97 -11.72 5.31 -14.15
CA LYS A 97 -12.61 6.31 -14.75
C LYS A 97 -14.09 5.98 -14.53
N GLY A 98 -14.87 7.01 -14.23
CA GLY A 98 -16.30 6.93 -13.96
C GLY A 98 -16.65 6.38 -12.57
N ASP A 99 -15.67 6.00 -11.76
CA ASP A 99 -15.88 5.47 -10.41
C ASP A 99 -15.27 6.43 -9.36
N LEU A 100 -16.07 6.77 -8.35
CA LEU A 100 -15.75 7.76 -7.32
C LEU A 100 -15.50 7.15 -5.94
N HIS A 101 -15.55 5.82 -5.82
CA HIS A 101 -15.41 5.15 -4.54
C HIS A 101 -13.94 5.03 -4.14
N ASP A 102 -13.60 5.50 -2.95
CA ASP A 102 -12.21 5.60 -2.49
C ASP A 102 -11.93 4.86 -1.17
N ILE A 103 -12.95 4.50 -0.39
CA ILE A 103 -12.76 3.89 0.95
C ILE A 103 -11.90 2.64 0.87
N GLY A 104 -12.25 1.70 -0.01
CA GLY A 104 -11.48 0.46 -0.20
C GLY A 104 -10.07 0.73 -0.74
N LYS A 105 -9.94 1.62 -1.73
CA LYS A 105 -8.65 2.05 -2.28
C LYS A 105 -7.75 2.66 -1.21
N ASN A 106 -8.27 3.56 -0.38
CA ASN A 106 -7.52 4.22 0.68
C ASN A 106 -7.06 3.21 1.74
N LEU A 107 -7.88 2.19 2.05
CA LEU A 107 -7.47 1.10 2.92
C LEU A 107 -6.32 0.28 2.31
N VAL A 108 -6.40 -0.03 1.01
CA VAL A 108 -5.31 -0.69 0.27
C VAL A 108 -4.03 0.14 0.30
N ARG A 109 -4.11 1.45 0.03
CA ARG A 109 -2.97 2.38 0.13
C ARG A 109 -2.28 2.27 1.49
N MET A 110 -3.05 2.39 2.56
CA MET A 110 -2.54 2.37 3.93
C MET A 110 -1.89 1.03 4.28
N MET A 111 -2.42 -0.09 3.78
CA MET A 111 -1.81 -1.41 3.96
C MET A 111 -0.52 -1.57 3.17
N MET A 112 -0.45 -1.07 1.93
CA MET A 112 0.75 -1.10 1.09
C MET A 112 1.88 -0.25 1.68
N GLU A 113 1.58 0.99 2.09
CA GLU A 113 2.50 1.85 2.85
C GLU A 113 2.95 1.14 4.13
N GLY A 114 2.01 0.46 4.79
CA GLY A 114 2.21 -0.44 5.93
C GLY A 114 3.24 -1.54 5.73
N LYS A 115 3.46 -1.97 4.49
CA LYS A 115 4.46 -2.98 4.09
C LYS A 115 5.79 -2.36 3.67
N GLY A 116 5.87 -1.04 3.58
CA GLY A 116 7.05 -0.30 3.12
C GLY A 116 7.10 -0.10 1.61
N LEU A 117 5.94 -0.16 0.93
CA LEU A 117 5.80 0.24 -0.46
C LEU A 117 5.59 1.75 -0.55
N GLU A 118 6.13 2.36 -1.60
CA GLU A 118 5.82 3.74 -1.97
C GLU A 118 4.58 3.72 -2.86
N VAL A 119 3.52 4.47 -2.47
CA VAL A 119 2.24 4.47 -3.19
C VAL A 119 1.97 5.84 -3.78
N ILE A 120 1.88 5.90 -5.11
CA ILE A 120 1.46 7.05 -5.90
C ILE A 120 -0.05 6.94 -6.10
N ASP A 121 -0.82 7.59 -5.23
CA ASP A 121 -2.28 7.57 -5.26
C ASP A 121 -2.83 8.63 -6.21
N LEU A 122 -3.42 8.19 -7.32
CA LEU A 122 -4.00 9.03 -8.37
C LEU A 122 -5.39 9.57 -8.03
N GLY A 123 -5.99 9.08 -6.93
CA GLY A 123 -7.33 9.42 -6.49
C GLY A 123 -8.41 8.58 -7.15
N VAL A 124 -9.48 9.24 -7.58
CA VAL A 124 -10.67 8.62 -8.18
C VAL A 124 -10.98 9.20 -9.55
N ASP A 125 -11.86 8.55 -10.31
CA ASP A 125 -12.20 8.92 -11.69
C ASP A 125 -10.96 9.05 -12.59
N VAL A 126 -10.05 8.09 -12.48
CA VAL A 126 -8.73 8.18 -13.12
C VAL A 126 -8.79 7.61 -14.54
N PRO A 127 -8.52 8.41 -15.59
CA PRO A 127 -8.46 7.91 -16.96
C PRO A 127 -7.26 6.99 -17.15
N ALA A 128 -7.41 6.00 -18.03
CA ALA A 128 -6.39 4.97 -18.26
C ALA A 128 -5.01 5.55 -18.64
N ASP A 129 -4.95 6.62 -19.43
CA ASP A 129 -3.68 7.26 -19.83
C ASP A 129 -2.88 7.77 -18.62
N LYS A 130 -3.57 8.30 -17.60
CA LYS A 130 -2.90 8.81 -16.40
C LYS A 130 -2.20 7.70 -15.61
N PHE A 131 -2.74 6.47 -15.61
CA PHE A 131 -2.04 5.33 -15.01
C PHE A 131 -0.74 5.00 -15.75
N ILE A 132 -0.75 5.07 -17.08
CA ILE A 132 0.43 4.80 -17.91
C ILE A 132 1.49 5.88 -17.68
N ASP A 133 1.08 7.15 -17.78
CA ASP A 133 1.98 8.29 -17.62
C ASP A 133 2.67 8.29 -16.25
N GLU A 134 1.90 8.05 -15.18
CA GLU A 134 2.42 8.03 -13.82
C GLU A 134 3.26 6.79 -13.54
N ALA A 135 2.92 5.63 -14.11
CA ALA A 135 3.74 4.43 -13.98
C ALA A 135 5.08 4.58 -14.69
N ILE A 136 5.12 5.24 -15.86
CA ILE A 136 6.37 5.58 -16.54
C ILE A 136 7.17 6.60 -15.72
N ALA A 137 6.54 7.72 -15.32
CA ALA A 137 7.21 8.82 -14.63
C ALA A 137 7.83 8.41 -13.30
N ASN A 138 7.18 7.47 -12.59
CA ASN A 138 7.62 7.04 -11.26
C ASN A 138 8.40 5.71 -11.29
N GLU A 139 8.58 5.08 -12.45
CA GLU A 139 9.17 3.75 -12.59
C GLU A 139 8.46 2.73 -11.67
N ALA A 140 7.13 2.67 -11.78
CA ALA A 140 6.31 1.83 -10.91
C ALA A 140 6.48 0.35 -11.21
N ASP A 141 6.51 -0.48 -10.18
CA ASP A 141 6.55 -1.95 -10.28
C ASP A 141 5.13 -2.51 -10.49
N VAL A 142 4.14 -1.83 -9.89
CA VAL A 142 2.73 -2.26 -9.88
C VAL A 142 1.80 -1.11 -10.23
N ILE A 143 0.77 -1.40 -11.04
CA ILE A 143 -0.44 -0.59 -11.18
C ILE A 143 -1.59 -1.32 -10.46
N ALA A 144 -2.17 -0.70 -9.44
CA ALA A 144 -3.28 -1.23 -8.67
C ALA A 144 -4.57 -0.45 -8.99
N LEU A 145 -5.60 -1.17 -9.45
CA LEU A 145 -6.86 -0.59 -9.91
C LEU A 145 -8.01 -0.94 -8.97
N SER A 146 -8.84 0.06 -8.66
CA SER A 146 -10.06 -0.10 -7.87
C SER A 146 -11.31 0.24 -8.69
N ALA A 147 -12.37 -0.56 -8.53
CA ALA A 147 -13.71 -0.26 -9.03
C ALA A 147 -14.77 -0.86 -8.09
N LEU A 148 -15.85 -0.13 -7.81
CA LEU A 148 -16.99 -0.63 -7.04
C LEU A 148 -18.22 -0.89 -7.91
N LEU A 149 -18.32 -0.25 -9.08
CA LEU A 149 -19.45 -0.43 -9.99
C LEU A 149 -19.12 -1.46 -11.08
N THR A 150 -20.06 -2.34 -11.40
CA THR A 150 -19.90 -3.29 -12.51
C THR A 150 -19.75 -2.59 -13.86
N THR A 151 -20.33 -1.41 -13.99
CA THR A 151 -20.24 -0.56 -15.20
C THR A 151 -18.86 0.05 -15.41
N THR A 152 -18.05 0.19 -14.36
CA THR A 152 -16.71 0.79 -14.43
C THR A 152 -15.61 -0.28 -14.47
N MET A 153 -15.93 -1.55 -14.19
CA MET A 153 -14.98 -2.66 -14.29
C MET A 153 -14.32 -2.78 -15.67
N THR A 154 -15.02 -2.46 -16.76
CA THR A 154 -14.44 -2.49 -18.11
C THR A 154 -13.33 -1.47 -18.31
N GLU A 155 -13.26 -0.42 -17.49
CA GLU A 155 -12.12 0.51 -17.51
C GLU A 155 -10.84 -0.14 -16.98
N MET A 156 -10.93 -1.21 -16.16
CA MET A 156 -9.75 -2.00 -15.79
C MET A 156 -9.15 -2.70 -17.00
N GLN A 157 -9.99 -3.28 -17.89
CA GLN A 157 -9.52 -3.85 -19.16
C GLN A 157 -8.82 -2.79 -20.01
N ASN A 158 -9.40 -1.60 -20.12
CA ASN A 158 -8.83 -0.49 -20.87
C ASN A 158 -7.42 -0.13 -20.37
N VAL A 159 -7.21 -0.10 -19.05
CA VAL A 159 -5.86 0.09 -18.48
C VAL A 159 -4.94 -1.07 -18.86
N VAL A 160 -5.38 -2.32 -18.73
CA VAL A 160 -4.57 -3.51 -19.09
C VAL A 160 -4.14 -3.46 -20.56
N ASP A 161 -5.06 -3.17 -21.46
CA ASP A 161 -4.79 -3.08 -22.89
C ASP A 161 -3.77 -1.98 -23.20
N LYS A 162 -3.90 -0.81 -22.54
CA LYS A 162 -2.94 0.29 -22.70
C LYS A 162 -1.57 -0.01 -22.13
N VAL A 163 -1.47 -0.67 -20.97
CA VAL A 163 -0.18 -1.12 -20.43
C VAL A 163 0.49 -2.06 -21.42
N ASN A 164 -0.24 -3.05 -21.95
CA ASN A 164 0.26 -4.01 -22.94
C ASN A 164 0.65 -3.38 -24.28
N ALA A 165 0.02 -2.26 -24.66
CA ALA A 165 0.36 -1.49 -25.86
C ALA A 165 1.47 -0.44 -25.64
N SER A 166 1.97 -0.27 -24.41
CA SER A 166 2.96 0.75 -24.04
C SER A 166 4.35 0.16 -23.78
N SER A 167 5.32 1.02 -23.46
CA SER A 167 6.66 0.61 -23.03
C SER A 167 6.71 -0.14 -21.69
N LEU A 168 5.58 -0.22 -20.98
CA LEU A 168 5.40 -0.92 -19.70
C LEU A 168 5.08 -2.41 -19.88
N ALA A 169 4.75 -2.86 -21.09
CA ALA A 169 4.39 -4.24 -21.37
C ALA A 169 5.47 -5.21 -20.86
N GLY A 170 5.07 -6.14 -19.98
CA GLY A 170 5.97 -7.11 -19.35
C GLY A 170 6.90 -6.55 -18.26
N LYS A 171 6.89 -5.24 -18.00
CA LYS A 171 7.72 -4.59 -16.96
C LYS A 171 6.93 -4.25 -15.70
N VAL A 172 5.66 -3.89 -15.85
CA VAL A 172 4.78 -3.50 -14.74
C VAL A 172 3.68 -4.54 -14.58
N LYS A 173 3.37 -4.88 -13.34
CA LYS A 173 2.29 -5.81 -13.01
C LYS A 173 1.01 -5.09 -12.69
N ILE A 174 -0.11 -5.63 -13.14
CA ILE A 174 -1.43 -5.03 -12.92
C ILE A 174 -2.20 -5.85 -11.89
N MET A 175 -2.60 -5.18 -10.82
CA MET A 175 -3.47 -5.74 -9.79
C MET A 175 -4.84 -5.08 -9.85
N ILE A 176 -5.90 -5.87 -9.68
CA ILE A 176 -7.28 -5.36 -9.64
C ILE A 176 -7.99 -5.75 -8.35
N GLY A 177 -8.91 -4.90 -7.91
CA GLY A 177 -9.74 -5.16 -6.73
C GLY A 177 -10.96 -4.25 -6.65
N GLY A 178 -11.81 -4.56 -5.67
CA GLY A 178 -13.09 -3.89 -5.42
C GLY A 178 -14.24 -4.88 -5.31
N ALA A 179 -15.37 -4.46 -4.75
CA ALA A 179 -16.42 -5.40 -4.34
C ALA A 179 -17.00 -6.29 -5.46
N PRO A 180 -17.22 -5.81 -6.70
CA PRO A 180 -17.73 -6.67 -7.78
C PRO A 180 -16.62 -7.43 -8.52
N VAL A 181 -15.34 -7.12 -8.24
CA VAL A 181 -14.19 -7.70 -8.94
C VAL A 181 -13.94 -9.11 -8.42
N THR A 182 -13.60 -10.02 -9.33
CA THR A 182 -13.32 -11.41 -9.01
C THR A 182 -12.05 -11.87 -9.69
N ASP A 183 -11.49 -12.97 -9.20
CA ASP A 183 -10.34 -13.62 -9.81
C ASP A 183 -10.63 -14.12 -11.24
N ASN A 184 -11.87 -14.50 -11.53
CA ASN A 184 -12.32 -14.84 -12.88
C ASN A 184 -12.28 -13.62 -13.81
N PHE A 185 -12.69 -12.45 -13.33
CA PHE A 185 -12.61 -11.21 -14.10
C PHE A 185 -11.15 -10.82 -14.36
N ARG A 186 -10.28 -10.94 -13.35
CA ARG A 186 -8.83 -10.76 -13.48
C ARG A 186 -8.25 -11.63 -14.58
N ALA A 187 -8.63 -12.92 -14.62
CA ALA A 187 -8.24 -13.83 -15.69
C ALA A 187 -8.76 -13.40 -17.06
N SER A 188 -10.03 -13.02 -17.16
CA SER A 188 -10.63 -12.64 -18.44
C SER A 188 -10.00 -11.40 -19.07
N ILE A 189 -9.50 -10.48 -18.24
CA ILE A 189 -8.90 -9.24 -18.72
C ILE A 189 -7.38 -9.29 -18.88
N GLY A 190 -6.73 -10.36 -18.42
CA GLY A 190 -5.28 -10.50 -18.48
C GLY A 190 -4.52 -9.64 -17.46
N ALA A 191 -5.14 -9.28 -16.34
CA ALA A 191 -4.43 -8.65 -15.22
C ALA A 191 -3.61 -9.70 -14.44
N ASP A 192 -2.49 -9.29 -13.85
CA ASP A 192 -1.53 -10.18 -13.18
C ASP A 192 -1.97 -10.62 -11.78
N GLY A 193 -2.78 -9.80 -11.08
CA GLY A 193 -3.15 -10.06 -9.70
C GLY A 193 -4.57 -9.62 -9.33
N TYR A 194 -5.16 -10.34 -8.38
CA TYR A 194 -6.42 -10.00 -7.73
C TYR A 194 -6.27 -10.14 -6.22
N ALA A 195 -6.95 -9.29 -5.46
CA ALA A 195 -7.08 -9.42 -4.03
C ALA A 195 -8.51 -9.11 -3.58
N ALA A 196 -9.06 -9.98 -2.73
CA ALA A 196 -10.41 -9.82 -2.16
C ALA A 196 -10.44 -8.82 -0.99
N ASP A 197 -9.29 -8.53 -0.39
CA ASP A 197 -9.16 -7.65 0.78
C ASP A 197 -7.84 -6.85 0.74
N ALA A 198 -7.79 -5.77 1.51
CA ALA A 198 -6.67 -4.83 1.51
C ALA A 198 -5.36 -5.41 2.07
N ALA A 199 -5.42 -6.33 3.03
CA ALA A 199 -4.22 -6.93 3.61
C ALA A 199 -3.56 -7.87 2.58
N THR A 200 -4.37 -8.72 1.94
CA THR A 200 -3.91 -9.59 0.84
C THR A 200 -3.41 -8.77 -0.36
N ALA A 201 -4.05 -7.63 -0.68
CA ALA A 201 -3.57 -6.74 -1.73
C ALA A 201 -2.15 -6.22 -1.44
N ALA A 202 -1.87 -5.80 -0.20
CA ALA A 202 -0.55 -5.33 0.19
C ALA A 202 0.51 -6.46 0.20
N GLU A 203 0.14 -7.66 0.64
CA GLU A 203 1.01 -8.85 0.58
C GLU A 203 1.40 -9.19 -0.87
N ASN A 204 0.42 -9.24 -1.77
CA ASN A 204 0.63 -9.57 -3.17
C ASN A 204 1.49 -8.51 -3.89
N ALA A 205 1.23 -7.22 -3.65
CA ALA A 205 2.02 -6.15 -4.24
C ALA A 205 3.48 -6.18 -3.76
N LEU A 206 3.71 -6.42 -2.45
CA LEU A 206 5.07 -6.56 -1.94
C LEU A 206 5.79 -7.75 -2.56
N ALA A 207 5.12 -8.89 -2.69
CA ALA A 207 5.71 -10.08 -3.32
C ALA A 207 6.10 -9.83 -4.78
N ILE A 208 5.29 -9.07 -5.52
CA ILE A 208 5.60 -8.67 -6.90
C ILE A 208 6.85 -7.77 -6.95
N CYS A 209 6.97 -6.80 -6.05
CA CYS A 209 8.10 -5.86 -6.07
C CYS A 209 9.44 -6.50 -5.65
N GLN A 210 9.40 -7.68 -5.01
CA GLN A 210 10.59 -8.38 -4.51
C GLN A 210 11.05 -9.53 -5.41
N GLY A 211 10.27 -9.91 -6.43
CA GLY A 211 10.55 -11.02 -7.35
C GLY A 211 11.14 -10.54 -8.66
#